data_AF-A0A7Y2UEK0-F1
#
_entry.id   AF-A0A7Y2UEK0-F1
#
_cell.length_a   1.000
_cell.length_b   1.000
_cell.length_c   1.000
_cell.angle_alpha   90.00
_cell.angle_beta   90.00
_cell.angle_gamma   90.00
#
_symmetry.space_group_name_H-M   'P 1'
#
loop_
_entity.id
_entity.type
_entity.pdbx_description
1 polymer ?
#
loop_
_entity_poly.entity_id
_entity_poly.type
_entity_poly.pdbx_seq_one_letter_code
_entity_poly.pdbx_strand_id
1 'polypeptide(L)'
;MLVLAVIVIGNLGDVIYDYREGASTAHLLMELSIAIVSFALIAGLTVGIWRQSRSNNQLKAELAAYAKGSDQALPPAVATARHELALVLKEQFEQWNLTQTEREVAMLMLKGLSFKEIASVRSTMEKTVRQQASAIYRKAGVSGRHAFSAWFIEDLL
;
A
#
# COMPACT_ATOMS: atom_id res chain seq x y z
N MET A 1 -8.81 -20.45 -13.80
CA MET A 1 -9.12 -20.64 -15.23
C MET A 1 -8.74 -22.03 -15.72
N LEU A 2 -7.50 -22.50 -15.54
CA LEU A 2 -7.09 -23.85 -15.95
C LEU A 2 -7.93 -25.00 -15.36
N VAL A 3 -8.17 -24.99 -14.04
CA VAL A 3 -8.99 -26.04 -13.37
C VAL A 3 -10.42 -26.09 -13.91
N LEU A 4 -11.04 -24.93 -14.13
CA LEU A 4 -12.40 -24.84 -14.66
C LEU A 4 -12.48 -25.23 -16.15
N ALA A 5 -11.47 -24.92 -16.95
CA ALA A 5 -11.39 -25.35 -18.34
C ALA A 5 -11.25 -26.88 -18.45
N VAL A 6 -10.50 -27.51 -17.54
CA VAL A 6 -10.38 -28.97 -17.45
C VAL A 6 -11.73 -29.61 -17.11
N ILE A 7 -12.51 -29.02 -16.18
CA ILE A 7 -13.85 -29.50 -15.84
C ILE A 7 -14.81 -29.42 -17.04
N VAL A 8 -14.76 -28.34 -17.83
CA VAL A 8 -15.59 -28.19 -19.04
C VAL A 8 -15.21 -29.21 -20.13
N ILE A 9 -13.91 -29.49 -20.30
CA ILE A 9 -13.43 -30.48 -21.27
C ILE A 9 -13.85 -31.91 -20.85
N GLY A 10 -13.76 -32.23 -19.55
CA GLY A 10 -14.22 -33.50 -19.00
C GLY A 10 -15.71 -33.72 -19.24
N ASN A 11 -16.55 -32.74 -18.91
CA ASN A 11 -17.99 -32.80 -19.14
C ASN A 11 -18.36 -32.96 -20.62
N LEU A 12 -17.62 -32.33 -21.55
CA LEU A 12 -17.86 -32.54 -22.99
C LEU A 12 -17.55 -33.98 -23.43
N GLY A 13 -16.55 -34.61 -22.81
CA GLY A 13 -16.17 -36.00 -23.07
C GLY A 13 -17.27 -36.98 -22.63
N ASP A 14 -17.79 -36.78 -21.42
CA ASP A 14 -18.86 -37.62 -20.87
C ASP A 14 -20.15 -37.50 -21.71
N VAL A 15 -20.54 -36.29 -22.11
CA VAL A 15 -21.71 -36.04 -22.99
C VAL A 15 -21.58 -36.76 -24.34
N ILE A 16 -20.38 -36.82 -24.93
CA ILE A 16 -20.14 -37.50 -26.22
C ILE A 16 -20.18 -39.03 -26.04
N TYR A 17 -19.73 -39.53 -24.90
CA TYR A 17 -19.75 -40.95 -24.57
C TYR A 17 -21.19 -41.44 -24.37
N ASP A 18 -21.98 -40.72 -23.56
CA ASP A 18 -23.38 -41.04 -23.26
C ASP A 18 -24.32 -40.89 -24.46
N TYR A 19 -24.05 -39.92 -25.36
CA TYR A 19 -24.79 -39.78 -26.62
C TYR A 19 -24.59 -40.98 -27.56
N ARG A 20 -23.45 -41.68 -27.47
CA ARG A 20 -23.17 -42.89 -28.27
C ARG A 20 -23.79 -44.16 -27.68
N GLU A 21 -24.06 -44.19 -26.38
CA GLU A 21 -24.65 -45.37 -25.69
C GLU A 21 -26.18 -45.32 -25.57
N GLY A 22 -26.84 -44.24 -26.03
CA GLY A 22 -28.31 -44.17 -26.09
C GLY A 22 -28.97 -43.88 -24.74
N ALA A 23 -28.34 -43.03 -23.93
CA ALA A 23 -28.78 -42.69 -22.58
C ALA A 23 -30.11 -41.92 -22.49
N SER A 24 -30.74 -41.99 -21.31
CA SER A 24 -32.01 -41.33 -20.98
C SER A 24 -31.97 -39.81 -21.16
N THR A 25 -33.03 -39.22 -21.71
CA THR A 25 -33.15 -37.77 -21.95
C THR A 25 -33.02 -36.91 -20.69
N ALA A 26 -33.28 -37.48 -19.51
CA ALA A 26 -33.12 -36.81 -18.22
C ALA A 26 -31.64 -36.61 -17.82
N HIS A 27 -30.74 -37.52 -18.18
CA HIS A 27 -29.30 -37.38 -17.91
C HIS A 27 -28.68 -36.26 -18.75
N LEU A 28 -29.00 -36.25 -20.06
CA LEU A 28 -28.60 -35.18 -21.00
C LEU A 28 -29.02 -33.78 -20.53
N LEU A 29 -30.23 -33.64 -19.97
CA LEU A 29 -30.71 -32.36 -19.44
C LEU A 29 -29.95 -31.90 -18.19
N MET A 30 -29.58 -32.82 -17.30
CA MET A 30 -28.83 -32.51 -16.08
C MET A 30 -27.41 -32.06 -16.42
N GLU A 31 -26.71 -32.77 -17.30
CA GLU A 31 -25.35 -32.42 -17.72
C GLU A 31 -25.29 -31.08 -18.45
N LEU A 32 -26.26 -30.82 -19.32
CA LEU A 32 -26.37 -29.53 -20.01
C LEU A 32 -26.54 -28.38 -19.01
N SER A 33 -27.33 -28.57 -17.95
CA SER A 33 -27.54 -27.54 -16.92
C SER A 33 -26.26 -27.22 -16.14
N ILE A 34 -25.47 -28.25 -15.79
CA ILE A 34 -24.19 -28.10 -15.08
C ILE A 34 -23.16 -27.40 -15.99
N ALA A 35 -23.12 -27.76 -17.27
CA ALA A 35 -22.24 -27.14 -18.25
C ALA A 35 -22.57 -25.65 -18.44
N ILE A 36 -23.85 -25.30 -18.55
CA ILE A 36 -24.30 -23.89 -18.70
C ILE A 36 -23.96 -23.07 -17.46
N VAL A 37 -24.25 -23.58 -16.25
CA VAL A 37 -23.97 -22.86 -15.00
C VAL A 37 -22.47 -22.64 -14.82
N SER A 38 -21.67 -23.66 -15.09
CA SER A 38 -20.21 -23.59 -15.01
C SER A 38 -19.64 -22.58 -16.01
N PHE A 39 -20.14 -22.60 -17.25
CA PHE A 39 -19.73 -21.65 -18.29
C PHE A 39 -20.08 -20.21 -17.91
N ALA A 40 -21.29 -19.96 -17.42
CA ALA A 40 -21.72 -18.63 -16.97
C ALA A 40 -20.86 -18.11 -15.82
N LEU A 41 -20.52 -18.95 -14.84
CA LEU A 41 -19.66 -18.60 -13.71
C LEU A 41 -18.24 -18.21 -14.18
N ILE A 42 -17.65 -19.01 -15.08
CA ILE A 42 -16.32 -18.76 -15.64
C ILE A 42 -16.30 -17.44 -16.42
N ALA A 43 -17.29 -17.22 -17.28
CA ALA A 43 -17.41 -15.99 -18.06
C ALA A 43 -17.54 -14.76 -17.16
N GLY A 44 -18.40 -14.83 -16.13
CA GLY A 44 -18.58 -13.75 -15.15
C GLY A 44 -17.30 -13.43 -14.39
N LEU A 45 -16.60 -14.44 -13.87
CA LEU A 45 -15.33 -14.25 -13.16
C LEU A 45 -14.23 -13.69 -14.07
N THR A 46 -14.14 -14.15 -15.32
CA THR A 46 -13.16 -13.65 -16.28
C THR A 46 -13.38 -12.17 -16.59
N VAL A 47 -14.63 -11.78 -16.85
CA VAL A 47 -15.00 -10.37 -17.09
C VAL A 47 -14.76 -9.53 -15.84
N GLY A 48 -15.10 -10.04 -14.65
CA GLY A 48 -14.85 -9.37 -13.37
C GLY A 48 -13.36 -9.11 -13.14
N ILE A 49 -12.51 -10.12 -13.33
CA ILE A 49 -11.05 -10.01 -13.21
C ILE A 49 -10.49 -9.02 -14.24
N TRP A 50 -10.98 -9.05 -15.48
CA TRP A 50 -10.58 -8.10 -16.52
C TRP A 50 -10.94 -6.66 -16.17
N ARG A 51 -12.17 -6.41 -15.71
CA ARG A 51 -12.62 -5.08 -15.27
C ARG A 51 -11.81 -4.58 -14.07
N GLN A 52 -11.57 -5.46 -13.09
CA GLN A 52 -10.79 -5.13 -11.91
C GLN A 52 -9.32 -4.85 -12.24
N SER A 53 -8.73 -5.65 -13.13
CA SER A 53 -7.35 -5.49 -13.60
C SER A 53 -7.16 -4.13 -14.28
N ARG A 54 -8.14 -3.69 -15.07
CA ARG A 54 -8.10 -2.38 -15.73
C ARG A 54 -8.11 -1.22 -14.72
N SER A 55 -8.96 -1.30 -13.70
CA SER A 55 -9.05 -0.29 -12.63
C SER A 55 -7.77 -0.27 -11.77
N ASN A 56 -7.24 -1.45 -11.43
CA ASN A 56 -5.96 -1.56 -10.72
C ASN A 56 -4.79 -1.00 -11.53
N ASN A 57 -4.77 -1.22 -12.85
CA ASN A 57 -3.72 -0.69 -13.71
C ASN A 57 -3.81 0.83 -13.84
N GLN A 58 -5.02 1.40 -13.83
CA GLN A 58 -5.22 2.86 -13.78
C GLN A 58 -4.69 3.45 -12.47
N LEU A 59 -5.07 2.88 -11.32
CA LEU A 59 -4.57 3.32 -10.01
C LEU A 59 -3.05 3.23 -9.91
N LYS A 60 -2.45 2.15 -10.42
CA LYS A 60 -0.99 2.02 -10.49
C LYS A 60 -0.36 3.08 -11.39
N ALA A 61 -1.00 3.42 -12.51
CA ALA A 61 -0.52 4.46 -13.42
C ALA A 61 -0.62 5.86 -12.79
N GLU A 62 -1.70 6.15 -12.07
CA GLU A 62 -1.85 7.40 -11.30
C GLU A 62 -0.79 7.51 -10.21
N LEU A 63 -0.59 6.46 -9.41
CA LEU A 63 0.48 6.42 -8.40
C LEU A 63 1.86 6.63 -9.02
N ALA A 64 2.13 6.01 -10.18
CA ALA A 64 3.38 6.19 -10.90
C ALA A 64 3.53 7.63 -11.45
N ALA A 65 2.43 8.27 -11.86
CA ALA A 65 2.42 9.66 -12.28
C ALA A 65 2.66 10.63 -11.11
N TYR A 66 2.07 10.38 -9.92
CA TYR A 66 2.37 11.13 -8.70
C TYR A 66 3.82 10.93 -8.23
N ALA A 67 4.34 9.70 -8.30
CA ALA A 67 5.74 9.42 -7.99
C ALA A 67 6.69 10.17 -8.93
N LYS A 68 6.41 10.17 -10.25
CA LYS A 68 7.17 10.96 -11.22
C LYS A 68 6.98 12.47 -11.06
N GLY A 69 5.80 12.94 -10.65
CA GLY A 69 5.52 14.33 -10.33
C GLY A 69 6.26 14.82 -9.08
N SER A 70 6.49 13.93 -8.12
CA SER A 70 7.38 14.19 -6.98
C SER A 70 8.87 14.26 -7.37
N ASP A 71 9.25 13.62 -8.48
CA ASP A 71 10.57 13.68 -9.11
C ASP A 71 10.69 14.81 -10.15
N GLN A 72 9.57 15.44 -10.50
CA GLN A 72 9.57 16.64 -11.33
C GLN A 72 10.27 17.71 -10.50
N ALA A 73 11.45 18.14 -10.96
CA ALA A 73 12.34 19.04 -10.25
C ALA A 73 11.51 20.15 -9.58
N LEU A 74 11.45 20.10 -8.24
CA LEU A 74 10.85 21.16 -7.44
C LEU A 74 11.36 22.48 -8.03
N PRO A 75 10.51 23.50 -8.19
CA PRO A 75 10.98 24.81 -8.64
C PRO A 75 12.26 25.15 -7.86
N PRO A 76 13.34 25.64 -8.49
CA PRO A 76 14.65 25.74 -7.84
C PRO A 76 14.58 26.45 -6.49
N ALA A 77 13.68 27.44 -6.35
CA ALA A 77 13.35 28.08 -5.07
C ALA A 77 12.89 27.12 -3.96
N VAL A 78 12.00 26.18 -4.27
CA VAL A 78 11.48 25.17 -3.33
C VAL A 78 12.54 24.11 -3.00
N ALA A 79 13.36 23.72 -3.98
CA ALA A 79 14.46 22.80 -3.75
C ALA A 79 15.50 23.40 -2.77
N THR A 80 15.89 24.65 -3.00
CA THR A 80 16.80 25.39 -2.10
C THR A 80 16.19 25.57 -0.71
N ALA A 81 14.93 26.01 -0.61
CA ALA A 81 14.27 26.18 0.68
C ALA A 81 14.19 24.88 1.49
N ARG A 82 13.92 23.73 0.84
CA ARG A 82 13.94 22.42 1.52
C ARG A 82 15.34 22.04 1.99
N HIS A 83 16.37 22.37 1.21
CA HIS A 83 17.75 22.09 1.59
C HIS A 83 18.19 22.94 2.79
N GLU A 84 17.89 24.24 2.78
CA GLU A 84 18.16 25.15 3.89
C GLU A 84 17.43 24.71 5.16
N LEU A 85 16.14 24.36 5.06
CA LEU A 85 15.38 23.80 6.18
C LEU A 85 16.06 22.54 6.73
N ALA A 86 16.51 21.62 5.86
CA ALA A 86 17.16 20.39 6.30
C ALA A 86 18.48 20.66 7.05
N LEU A 87 19.21 21.71 6.69
CA LEU A 87 20.43 22.13 7.39
C LEU A 87 20.11 22.67 8.78
N VAL A 88 19.10 23.56 8.89
CA VAL A 88 18.65 24.11 10.19
C VAL A 88 18.18 22.99 11.12
N LEU A 89 17.36 22.06 10.62
CA LEU A 89 16.94 20.89 11.39
C LEU A 89 18.13 20.06 11.91
N LYS A 90 19.13 19.85 11.04
CA LYS A 90 20.32 19.08 11.40
C LYS A 90 21.12 19.78 12.50
N GLU A 91 21.37 21.07 12.35
CA GLU A 91 22.08 21.87 13.35
C GLU A 91 21.36 21.83 14.70
N GLN A 92 20.03 22.00 14.71
CA GLN A 92 19.26 21.93 15.93
C GLN A 92 19.34 20.56 16.61
N PHE A 93 19.28 19.48 15.84
CA PHE A 93 19.43 18.13 16.37
C PHE A 93 20.83 17.87 16.94
N GLU A 94 21.86 18.55 16.43
CA GLU A 94 23.21 18.51 17.00
C GLU A 94 23.27 19.26 18.32
N GLN A 95 22.66 20.46 18.39
CA GLN A 95 22.59 21.25 19.62
C GLN A 95 21.88 20.50 20.77
N TRP A 96 20.81 19.76 20.46
CA TRP A 96 20.13 18.90 21.45
C TRP A 96 20.84 17.57 21.70
N ASN A 97 21.98 17.33 21.05
CA ASN A 97 22.78 16.13 21.19
C ASN A 97 21.95 14.84 20.98
N LEU A 98 21.13 14.85 19.92
CA LEU A 98 20.33 13.69 19.53
C LEU A 98 21.23 12.63 18.88
N THR A 99 21.04 11.38 19.30
CA THR A 99 21.67 10.20 18.67
C THR A 99 21.10 9.98 17.27
N GLN A 100 21.81 9.24 16.41
CA GLN A 100 21.34 8.93 15.06
C GLN A 100 19.91 8.36 15.05
N THR A 101 19.64 7.41 15.93
CA THR A 101 18.33 6.77 16.13
C THR A 101 17.25 7.77 16.55
N GLU A 102 17.58 8.73 17.42
CA GLU A 102 16.65 9.80 17.84
C GLU A 102 16.41 10.81 16.73
N ARG A 103 17.43 11.18 15.95
CA ARG A 103 17.30 12.09 14.79
C ARG A 103 16.32 11.54 13.75
N GLU A 104 16.38 10.23 13.49
CA GLU A 104 15.43 9.56 12.61
C GLU A 104 13.99 9.64 13.13
N VAL A 105 13.78 9.35 14.42
CA VAL A 105 12.44 9.44 15.03
C VAL A 105 11.93 10.88 15.05
N ALA A 106 12.77 11.84 15.44
CA ALA A 106 12.48 13.26 15.44
C ALA A 106 12.05 13.74 14.03
N MET A 107 12.80 13.36 12.99
CA MET A 107 12.48 13.69 11.60
C MET A 107 11.12 13.12 11.18
N LEU A 108 10.81 11.87 11.53
CA LEU A 108 9.51 11.25 11.21
C LEU A 108 8.35 11.89 12.00
N MET A 109 8.61 12.34 13.23
CA MET A 109 7.63 13.07 14.04
C MET A 109 7.30 14.44 13.43
N LEU A 110 8.30 15.17 12.92
CA LEU A 110 8.10 16.45 12.21
C LEU A 110 7.33 16.27 10.90
N LYS A 111 7.49 15.12 10.24
CA LYS A 111 6.66 14.72 9.08
C LYS A 111 5.21 14.38 9.44
N GLY A 112 4.84 14.39 10.73
CA GLY A 112 3.47 14.17 11.19
C GLY A 112 3.12 12.71 11.49
N LEU A 113 4.04 11.75 11.33
CA LEU A 113 3.75 10.34 11.56
C LEU A 113 3.47 10.05 13.04
N SER A 114 2.45 9.23 13.30
CA SER A 114 2.13 8.67 14.61
C SER A 114 3.21 7.67 15.07
N PHE A 115 3.29 7.40 16.38
CA PHE A 115 4.27 6.44 16.89
C PHE A 115 4.09 5.03 16.32
N LYS A 116 2.86 4.63 15.98
CA LYS A 116 2.57 3.36 15.32
C LYS A 116 3.11 3.32 13.89
N GLU A 117 2.96 4.40 13.14
CA GLU A 117 3.51 4.52 11.78
C GLU A 117 5.04 4.55 11.80
N ILE A 118 5.63 5.31 12.73
CA ILE A 118 7.09 5.35 12.92
C ILE A 118 7.64 3.96 13.28
N ALA A 119 6.94 3.23 14.16
CA ALA A 119 7.29 1.87 14.53
C ALA A 119 7.29 0.94 13.30
N SER A 120 6.27 1.07 12.43
CA SER A 120 6.18 0.32 11.17
C SER A 120 7.31 0.68 10.19
N VAL A 121 7.62 1.98 10.02
CA VAL A 121 8.66 2.45 9.08
C VAL A 121 10.05 2.00 9.52
N ARG A 122 10.31 2.01 10.84
CA ARG A 122 11.62 1.65 11.40
C ARG A 122 11.75 0.17 11.76
N SER A 123 10.72 -0.65 11.54
CA SER A 123 10.67 -2.05 11.97
C SER A 123 10.98 -2.22 13.47
N THR A 124 10.41 -1.35 14.30
CA THR A 124 10.58 -1.36 15.76
C THR A 124 9.23 -1.42 16.49
N MET A 125 9.27 -1.61 17.81
CA MET A 125 8.05 -1.56 18.63
C MET A 125 7.62 -0.12 18.93
N GLU A 126 6.31 0.14 18.97
CA GLU A 126 5.76 1.46 19.35
C GLU A 126 6.28 1.93 20.72
N LYS A 127 6.43 1.00 21.67
CA LYS A 127 7.00 1.29 23.00
C LYS A 127 8.41 1.88 22.90
N THR A 128 9.24 1.35 22.00
CA THR A 128 10.61 1.84 21.75
C THR A 128 10.57 3.24 21.14
N VAL A 129 9.69 3.47 20.17
CA VAL A 129 9.50 4.81 19.57
C VAL A 129 9.04 5.83 20.62
N ARG A 130 8.11 5.46 21.50
CA ARG A 130 7.65 6.32 22.60
C ARG A 130 8.77 6.65 23.58
N GLN A 131 9.60 5.68 23.93
CA GLN A 131 10.76 5.90 24.80
C GLN A 131 11.76 6.87 24.15
N GLN A 132 12.04 6.69 22.85
CA GLN A 132 12.91 7.59 22.09
C GLN A 132 12.32 8.99 21.99
N ALA A 133 11.01 9.13 21.74
CA ALA A 133 10.30 10.40 21.74
C ALA A 133 10.40 11.12 23.09
N SER A 134 10.22 10.42 24.21
CA SER A 134 10.40 10.99 25.55
C SER A 134 11.83 11.47 25.81
N ALA A 135 12.83 10.75 25.29
CA ALA A 135 14.23 11.19 25.37
C ALA A 135 14.47 12.46 24.53
N ILE A 136 13.91 12.52 23.32
CA ILE A 136 13.95 13.69 22.44
C ILE A 136 13.32 14.91 23.14
N TYR A 137 12.13 14.78 23.72
CA TYR A 137 11.47 15.89 24.41
C TYR A 137 12.30 16.44 25.57
N ARG A 138 12.89 15.55 26.37
CA ARG A 138 13.80 15.94 27.46
C ARG A 138 15.04 16.67 26.95
N LYS A 139 15.64 16.21 25.87
CA LYS A 139 16.83 16.83 25.27
C LYS A 139 16.53 18.17 24.61
N ALA A 140 15.35 18.29 24.01
CA ALA A 140 14.86 19.53 23.40
C ALA A 140 14.26 20.52 24.41
N GLY A 141 14.07 20.13 25.67
CA GLY A 141 13.48 21.00 26.70
C GLY A 141 11.98 21.28 26.50
N VAL A 142 11.27 20.43 25.76
CA VAL A 142 9.84 20.62 25.41
C VAL A 142 8.94 19.65 26.15
N SER A 143 7.68 20.03 26.36
CA SER A 143 6.71 19.27 27.16
C SER A 143 6.08 18.08 26.43
N GLY A 144 6.19 17.98 25.10
CA GLY A 144 5.64 16.87 24.34
C GLY A 144 5.63 17.07 22.83
N ARG A 145 4.88 16.21 22.12
CA ARG A 145 4.86 16.16 20.64
C ARG A 145 4.48 17.48 19.99
N HIS A 146 3.41 18.11 20.49
CA HIS A 146 2.92 19.36 19.93
C HIS A 146 3.92 20.51 20.15
N ALA A 147 4.49 20.61 21.35
CA ALA A 147 5.52 21.60 21.66
C ALA A 147 6.80 21.37 20.82
N PHE A 148 7.20 20.12 20.63
CA PHE A 148 8.32 19.76 19.75
C PHE A 148 8.09 20.22 18.30
N SER A 149 6.92 19.93 17.74
CA SER A 149 6.57 20.38 16.38
C SER A 149 6.40 21.90 16.28
N ALA A 150 5.82 22.53 17.30
CA ALA A 150 5.61 23.97 17.34
C ALA A 150 6.94 24.74 17.37
N TRP A 151 7.92 24.25 18.13
CA TRP A 151 9.26 24.86 18.21
C TRP A 151 9.88 25.08 16.81
N PHE A 152 9.74 24.10 15.91
CA PHE A 152 10.26 24.23 14.54
C PHE A 152 9.43 25.12 13.62
N ILE A 153 8.15 25.34 13.94
CA ILE A 153 7.27 26.22 13.15
C ILE A 153 7.44 27.67 13.60
N GLU A 154 7.65 27.91 14.90
CA GLU A 154 7.92 29.24 15.46
C GLU A 154 9.23 29.83 14.91
N ASP A 155 10.28 29.02 14.74
CA ASP A 155 11.55 29.45 14.15
C ASP A 155 11.49 29.59 12.60
N LEU A 156 10.44 29.04 11.98
CA LEU A 156 10.21 29.13 10.52
C LEU A 156 9.36 30.34 10.11
N LEU A 157 8.68 30.99 11.06
CA LEU A 157 7.85 32.18 10.86
C LEU A 157 8.64 33.47 11.04
#